data_AF-N6TQB6-F1
#
_entry.id   AF-N6TQB6-F1
#
_cell.length_a   1.000
_cell.length_b   1.000
_cell.length_c   1.000
_cell.angle_alpha   90.00
_cell.angle_beta   90.00
_cell.angle_gamma   90.00
#
_symmetry.space_group_name_H-M   'P 1'
#
loop_
_entity.id
_entity.type
_entity.pdbx_description
1 polymer ?
#
loop_
_entity_poly.entity_id
_entity_poly.type
_entity_poly.pdbx_seq_one_letter_code
_entity_poly.pdbx_strand_id
1 'polypeptide(L)'
;MFDLFLEQVLLCGYEGFSEFIQNDWLFHILKSQRFSGCFVDHLTDELKSRIKRDVNYFEDGCNDHTTGLGAAVLGLYYVYIVNE
;
A
#
# COMPACT_ATOMS: atom_id res chain seq x y z
N MET A 1 2.35 8.20 5.11
CA MET A 1 2.96 7.23 6.04
C MET A 1 2.59 5.80 5.66
N PHE A 2 1.34 5.52 5.31
CA PHE A 2 0.90 4.20 4.86
C PHE A 2 1.55 3.78 3.52
N ASP A 3 1.75 4.74 2.60
CA ASP A 3 2.54 4.59 1.38
C ASP A 3 3.96 4.05 1.65
N LEU A 4 4.71 4.68 2.56
CA LEU A 4 6.07 4.24 2.94
C LEU A 4 6.08 2.84 3.56
N PHE A 5 5.05 2.50 4.34
CA PHE A 5 4.91 1.15 4.89
C PHE A 5 4.74 0.12 3.76
N LEU A 6 3.86 0.39 2.79
CA LEU A 6 3.69 -0.49 1.63
C LEU A 6 4.98 -0.61 0.80
N GLU A 7 5.71 0.49 0.60
CA GLU A 7 7.01 0.49 -0.09
C GLU A 7 8.03 -0.43 0.59
N GLN A 8 8.13 -0.37 1.93
CA GLN A 8 9.05 -1.22 2.69
C GLN A 8 8.64 -2.69 2.61
N VAL A 9 7.35 -3.00 2.79
CA VAL A 9 6.82 -4.36 2.67
C VAL A 9 7.11 -4.93 1.29
N LEU A 10 6.82 -4.16 0.24
CA LEU A 10 7.05 -4.58 -1.13
C LEU A 10 8.54 -4.81 -1.41
N LEU A 11 9.39 -3.82 -1.16
CA LEU A 11 10.79 -3.87 -1.55
C LEU A 11 11.53 -4.97 -0.78
N CYS A 12 11.42 -4.98 0.55
CA CYS A 12 12.14 -5.95 1.37
C CYS A 12 11.57 -7.37 1.20
N GLY A 13 10.25 -7.51 1.12
CA GLY A 13 9.64 -8.82 0.88
C GLY A 13 9.98 -9.37 -0.52
N TYR A 14 10.06 -8.52 -1.54
CA TYR A 14 10.50 -8.92 -2.88
C TYR A 14 11.99 -9.32 -2.93
N GLU A 15 12.85 -8.66 -2.16
CA GLU A 15 14.27 -9.04 -2.00
C GLU A 15 14.46 -10.35 -1.20
N GLY A 16 13.39 -10.89 -0.60
CA GLY A 16 13.40 -12.18 0.10
C GLY A 16 13.53 -12.11 1.62
N PHE A 17 13.39 -10.92 2.21
CA PHE A 17 13.33 -10.76 3.66
C PHE A 17 11.95 -11.17 4.19
N SER A 18 11.81 -12.43 4.60
CA SER A 18 10.53 -13.03 5.01
C SER A 18 9.92 -12.33 6.23
N GLU A 19 10.70 -11.64 7.05
CA GLU A 19 10.19 -10.83 8.16
C GLU A 19 9.28 -9.68 7.70
N PHE A 20 9.25 -9.35 6.41
CA PHE A 20 8.34 -8.35 5.84
C PHE A 20 7.02 -8.94 5.30
N ILE A 21 6.87 -10.26 5.35
CA ILE A 21 5.67 -10.97 4.88
C ILE A 21 4.91 -11.51 6.11
N GLN A 22 4.33 -10.59 6.90
CA GLN A 22 3.63 -10.93 8.14
C GLN A 22 2.10 -10.94 7.95
N ASN A 23 1.41 -11.94 8.50
CA ASN A 23 -0.04 -12.02 8.44
C ASN A 23 -0.73 -10.78 9.04
N ASP A 24 -0.24 -10.28 10.18
CA ASP A 24 -0.80 -9.08 10.81
C ASP A 24 -0.71 -7.84 9.90
N TRP A 25 0.36 -7.77 9.10
CA TRP A 25 0.55 -6.69 8.13
C TRP A 25 -0.39 -6.86 6.93
N LEU A 26 -0.55 -8.08 6.41
CA LEU A 26 -1.56 -8.38 5.38
C LEU A 26 -2.97 -7.99 5.84
N PHE A 27 -3.36 -8.36 7.07
CA PHE A 27 -4.66 -7.98 7.63
C PHE A 27 -4.81 -6.46 7.78
N HIS A 28 -3.75 -5.77 8.20
CA HIS A 28 -3.75 -4.31 8.28
C HIS A 28 -3.92 -3.67 6.89
N ILE A 29 -3.24 -4.19 5.87
CA ILE A 29 -3.37 -3.72 4.48
C ILE A 29 -4.79 -3.95 3.97
N LEU A 30 -5.33 -5.15 4.09
CA LEU A 30 -6.69 -5.47 3.64
C LEU A 30 -7.75 -4.62 4.36
N LYS A 31 -7.57 -4.33 5.65
CA LYS A 31 -8.47 -3.46 6.41
C LYS A 31 -8.42 -2.00 5.95
N SER A 32 -7.28 -1.55 5.43
CA SER A 32 -7.08 -0.20 4.90
C SER A 32 -7.59 -0.03 3.47
N GLN A 33 -7.94 -1.13 2.80
CA GLN A 33 -8.49 -1.13 1.45
C GLN A 33 -9.94 -0.62 1.46
N ARG A 34 -10.30 0.24 0.49
CA ARG A 34 -11.70 0.63 0.25
C ARG A 34 -12.46 -0.54 -0.39
N PHE A 35 -13.78 -0.47 -0.36
CA PHE A 35 -14.64 -1.46 -1.03
C PHE A 35 -14.37 -1.57 -2.55
N SER A 36 -13.93 -0.47 -3.20
CA SER A 36 -13.51 -0.47 -4.60
C SER A 36 -12.19 -1.19 -4.85
N GLY A 37 -11.48 -1.62 -3.80
CA GLY A 37 -10.16 -2.25 -3.90
C GLY A 37 -8.98 -1.27 -3.87
N CYS A 38 -9.24 0.04 -3.89
CA CYS A 38 -8.21 1.07 -3.90
C CYS A 38 -7.76 1.47 -2.50
N PHE A 39 -6.67 2.24 -2.45
CA PHE A 39 -6.08 2.74 -1.20
C PHE A 39 -6.03 4.27 -1.21
N VAL A 40 -6.37 4.85 -0.06
CA VAL A 40 -6.31 6.31 0.13
C VAL A 40 -4.91 6.76 0.52
N ASP A 41 -4.57 7.98 0.14
CA ASP A 41 -3.44 8.68 0.74
C ASP A 41 -3.86 9.16 2.13
N HIS A 42 -3.31 8.57 3.20
CA HIS A 42 -3.50 9.12 4.54
C HIS A 42 -2.72 10.44 4.66
N LEU A 43 -3.32 11.52 4.17
CA LEU A 43 -2.93 12.89 4.45
C LEU A 43 -4.16 13.68 4.90
N THR A 44 -4.62 13.41 6.12
CA THR A 44 -5.16 14.48 6.98
C THR A 44 -3.98 15.23 7.61
N ASP A 45 -3.01 15.64 6.79
CA ASP A 45 -1.94 16.53 7.24
C ASP A 45 -2.45 17.95 7.00
N GLU A 46 -3.17 18.50 7.98
CA GLU A 46 -3.47 19.95 8.04
C GLU A 46 -2.18 20.80 7.98
N LEU A 47 -1.02 20.16 8.12
CA LEU A 47 0.33 20.74 8.07
C LEU A 47 0.97 20.77 6.68
N LYS A 48 0.39 20.12 5.66
CA LYS A 48 0.90 20.21 4.27
C LYS A 48 0.17 21.31 3.53
N SER A 49 0.65 22.55 3.68
CA SER A 49 0.19 23.72 2.91
C SER A 49 0.44 23.62 1.40
N ARG A 50 1.14 22.56 0.95
CA ARG A 50 1.49 22.33 -0.46
C ARG A 50 1.10 20.92 -0.87
N ILE A 51 0.05 20.82 -1.69
CA ILE A 51 -0.27 19.60 -2.43
C ILE A 51 0.97 19.24 -3.26
N LYS A 52 1.50 18.04 -3.09
CA LYS A 52 2.64 17.54 -3.88
C LYS A 52 2.12 17.44 -5.32
N ARG A 53 2.74 18.17 -6.25
CA ARG A 53 2.27 18.39 -7.64
C ARG A 53 2.08 17.14 -8.51
N ASP A 54 2.43 15.96 -7.99
CA ASP A 54 2.50 14.67 -8.70
C ASP A 54 1.55 13.61 -8.11
N VAL A 55 0.62 13.99 -7.24
CA VAL A 55 -0.35 13.03 -6.70
C VAL A 55 -1.56 12.99 -7.62
N ASN A 56 -1.85 11.83 -8.22
CA ASN A 56 -3.10 11.62 -8.92
C ASN A 56 -4.09 10.90 -8.01
N TYR A 57 -5.31 11.39 -8.02
CA TYR A 57 -6.42 10.76 -7.33
C TYR A 57 -7.38 10.16 -8.36
N PHE A 58 -7.90 8.97 -8.08
CA PHE A 58 -9.01 8.39 -8.81
C PHE A 58 -10.33 9.13 -8.48
N GLU A 59 -11.36 8.90 -9.28
CA GLU A 59 -12.68 9.51 -9.08
C GLU A 59 -13.32 9.16 -7.72
N ASP A 60 -12.92 8.04 -7.11
CA ASP A 60 -13.37 7.59 -5.80
C ASP A 60 -12.53 8.14 -4.62
N GLY A 61 -11.60 9.07 -4.90
CA GLY A 61 -10.78 9.75 -3.90
C GLY A 61 -9.58 8.93 -3.40
N CYS A 62 -9.32 7.77 -4.00
CA CYS A 62 -8.10 7.02 -3.76
C CYS A 62 -6.90 7.62 -4.48
N ASN A 63 -5.70 7.29 -3.99
CA ASN A 63 -4.44 7.74 -4.57
C ASN A 63 -3.86 6.64 -5.46
N ASP A 64 -3.41 7.02 -6.65
CA ASP A 64 -2.89 6.10 -7.66
C ASP A 64 -1.63 5.36 -7.21
N HIS A 65 -0.64 6.08 -6.68
CA HIS A 65 0.61 5.55 -6.15
C HIS A 65 0.37 4.54 -5.01
N THR A 66 -0.37 4.93 -3.99
CA THR A 66 -0.69 4.07 -2.84
C THR A 66 -1.48 2.84 -3.29
N THR A 67 -2.38 3.00 -4.25
CA THR A 67 -3.13 1.87 -4.81
C THR A 67 -2.23 0.93 -5.60
N GLY A 68 -1.31 1.46 -6.40
CA GLY A 68 -0.32 0.67 -7.12
C GLY A 68 0.59 -0.12 -6.18
N LEU A 69 1.07 0.52 -5.11
CA LEU A 69 1.83 -0.15 -4.05
C LEU A 69 1.01 -1.26 -3.37
N GLY A 70 -0.23 -0.98 -2.99
CA GLY A 70 -1.12 -1.96 -2.37
C GLY A 70 -1.33 -3.18 -3.27
N ALA A 71 -1.59 -2.95 -4.56
CA ALA A 71 -1.72 -4.02 -5.54
C ALA A 71 -0.44 -4.86 -5.67
N ALA A 72 0.73 -4.21 -5.72
CA ALA A 72 2.02 -4.90 -5.79
C ALA A 72 2.30 -5.74 -4.53
N VAL A 73 2.04 -5.19 -3.33
CA VAL A 73 2.19 -5.93 -2.07
C VAL A 73 1.24 -7.14 -2.03
N LEU A 74 -0.03 -6.98 -2.39
CA LEU A 74 -0.97 -8.10 -2.43
C LEU A 74 -0.55 -9.17 -3.44
N GLY A 75 0.03 -8.78 -4.58
CA GLY A 75 0.65 -9.69 -5.53
C GLY A 75 1.82 -10.46 -4.94
N LEU A 76 2.68 -9.80 -4.16
CA LEU A 76 3.77 -10.44 -3.42
C LEU A 76 3.24 -11.48 -2.42
N TYR A 77 2.24 -11.13 -1.60
CA TYR A 77 1.58 -12.09 -0.69
C TYR A 77 0.95 -13.25 -1.43
N TYR A 78 0.31 -13.02 -2.58
CA TYR A 78 -0.25 -14.09 -3.39
C TYR A 78 0.83 -15.07 -3.85
N VAL A 79 1.96 -14.56 -4.39
CA VAL A 79 3.10 -15.39 -4.80
C VAL A 79 3.64 -16.19 -3.61
N TYR A 80 3.79 -15.54 -2.45
CA TYR A 80 4.26 -16.20 -1.23
C TYR A 80 3.32 -17.32 -0.78
N ILE A 81 2.01 -17.08 -0.74
CA ILE A 81 1.00 -18.07 -0.28
C ILE A 81 0.84 -19.24 -1.27
N VAL A 82 1.00 -19.00 -2.58
CA VAL A 82 0.78 -20.02 -3.61
C VAL A 82 2.01 -20.88 -3.86
N ASN A 83 3.22 -20.33 -3.67
CA ASN A 83 4.47 -21.03 -3.96
C ASN A 83 5.14 -21.66 -2.74
N GLU A 84 4.64 -21.40 -1.52
CA GLU A 84 4.98 -22.17 -0.31
C GLU A 84 3.99 -23.31 -0.04
#